data_AF-A0AAD4X983-F1
#
_entry.id   AF-A0AAD4X983-F1
#
_cell.length_a   1.000
_cell.length_b   1.000
_cell.length_c   1.000
_cell.angle_alpha   90.00
_cell.angle_beta   90.00
_cell.angle_gamma   90.00
#
_symmetry.space_group_name_H-M   'P 1'
#
loop_
_entity.id
_entity.type
_entity.pdbx_description
1 polymer ?
#
loop_
_entity_poly.entity_id
_entity_poly.type
_entity_poly.pdbx_seq_one_letter_code
_entity_poly.pdbx_strand_id
1 'polypeptide(L)'
;MGETQIIKLLVEAGADPNVTDIHGLKPIEVVAVKDNRQGVEILFPVTSPIPSHVDWSIDGIMKHVKSKKFATKRFCKAKEIFLEAKCRGTSAFQRKEYMRAVYWYSEALKVKPGDAAVLSNRSLCYVYLYNGDLAFQDATLCMLARPDWPKAYYRAGVALKLLNRLNDAANAFFDGLKLDPGNKELEDAFREVSLHKLKAINVPL
;
A
#
# COMPACT_ATOMS: atom_id res chain seq x y z
N MET A 1 -3.67 26.72 -10.05
CA MET A 1 -4.27 27.84 -9.27
C MET A 1 -4.93 27.37 -7.97
N GLY A 2 -5.74 26.29 -7.96
CA GLY A 2 -6.44 25.83 -6.75
C GLY A 2 -5.54 25.42 -5.57
N GLU A 3 -4.46 24.66 -5.80
CA GLU A 3 -3.57 24.20 -4.72
C GLU A 3 -2.89 25.35 -3.97
N THR A 4 -2.41 26.35 -4.69
CA THR A 4 -1.72 27.53 -4.13
C THR A 4 -2.65 28.36 -3.24
N GLN A 5 -3.93 28.50 -3.62
CA GLN A 5 -4.94 29.19 -2.81
C GLN A 5 -5.23 28.44 -1.52
N ILE A 6 -5.29 27.10 -1.56
CA ILE A 6 -5.48 26.26 -0.38
C ILE A 6 -4.29 26.42 0.58
N ILE A 7 -3.06 26.38 0.07
CA ILE A 7 -1.85 26.57 0.90
C ILE A 7 -1.91 27.92 1.64
N LYS A 8 -2.25 29.00 0.92
CA LYS A 8 -2.38 30.32 1.51
C LYS A 8 -3.41 30.36 2.65
N LEU A 9 -4.62 29.84 2.39
CA LEU A 9 -5.70 29.79 3.38
C LEU A 9 -5.31 28.97 4.62
N LEU A 10 -4.61 27.86 4.45
CA LEU A 10 -4.17 27.02 5.58
C LEU A 10 -3.14 27.74 6.45
N VAL A 11 -2.18 28.43 5.84
CA VAL A 11 -1.17 29.22 6.58
C VAL A 11 -1.85 30.38 7.33
N GLU A 12 -2.78 31.09 6.69
CA GLU A 12 -3.56 32.16 7.32
C GLU A 12 -4.43 31.64 8.49
N ALA A 13 -4.91 30.40 8.40
CA ALA A 13 -5.63 29.72 9.47
C ALA A 13 -4.72 29.19 10.60
N GLY A 14 -3.41 29.42 10.54
CA GLY A 14 -2.46 29.02 11.59
C GLY A 14 -1.93 27.58 11.47
N ALA A 15 -2.03 26.95 10.29
CA ALA A 15 -1.38 25.66 10.06
C ALA A 15 0.15 25.80 10.20
N ASP A 16 0.78 24.89 10.94
CA ASP A 16 2.23 24.92 11.16
C ASP A 16 2.99 24.56 9.86
N PRO A 17 3.76 25.48 9.27
CA PRO A 17 4.50 25.25 8.03
C PRO A 17 5.76 24.40 8.22
N ASN A 18 6.09 24.01 9.46
CA ASN A 18 7.29 23.26 9.81
C ASN A 18 7.08 21.76 10.05
N VAL A 19 5.82 21.29 10.05
CA VAL A 19 5.49 19.86 10.14
C VAL A 19 6.12 19.07 8.99
N THR A 20 6.36 17.78 9.18
CA THR A 20 6.92 16.92 8.13
C THR A 20 5.97 15.81 7.74
N ASP A 21 5.97 15.44 6.46
CA ASP A 21 5.22 14.27 5.97
C ASP A 21 5.86 12.94 6.43
N ILE A 22 5.28 11.81 5.99
CA ILE A 22 5.80 10.46 6.29
C ILE A 22 7.22 10.22 5.73
N HIS A 23 7.69 11.06 4.81
CA HIS A 23 9.03 11.00 4.23
C HIS A 23 10.01 11.97 4.91
N GLY A 24 9.55 12.74 5.91
CA GLY A 24 10.34 13.73 6.62
C GLY A 24 10.50 15.06 5.87
N LEU A 25 9.67 15.31 4.85
CA LEU A 25 9.72 16.54 4.05
C LEU A 25 8.81 17.61 4.65
N LYS A 26 9.31 18.84 4.75
CA LYS A 26 8.46 20.00 5.10
C LYS A 26 7.54 20.36 3.93
N PRO A 27 6.38 21.02 4.18
CA PRO A 27 5.49 21.54 3.16
C PRO A 27 6.21 22.24 2.00
N ILE A 28 7.20 23.10 2.30
CA ILE A 28 7.98 23.83 1.30
C ILE A 28 8.77 22.92 0.36
N GLU A 29 9.31 21.81 0.87
CA GLU A 29 10.04 20.82 0.06
C GLU A 29 9.07 19.98 -0.78
N VAL A 30 7.89 19.65 -0.24
CA VAL A 30 6.85 18.89 -0.96
C VAL A 30 6.36 19.67 -2.18
N VAL A 31 6.10 20.97 -2.04
CA VAL A 31 5.68 21.82 -3.17
C VAL A 31 6.83 22.06 -4.16
N ALA A 32 8.07 22.20 -3.67
CA ALA A 32 9.24 22.33 -4.52
C ALA A 32 9.49 21.06 -5.37
N VAL A 33 9.30 19.86 -4.80
CA VAL A 33 9.39 18.58 -5.53
C VAL A 33 8.34 18.48 -6.63
N LYS A 34 7.17 19.10 -6.44
CA LYS A 34 6.11 19.20 -7.46
C LYS A 34 6.33 20.31 -8.49
N ASP A 35 7.48 20.99 -8.44
CA ASP A 35 7.82 22.16 -9.26
C ASP A 35 6.83 23.34 -9.08
N ASN A 36 6.13 23.40 -7.94
CA ASN A 36 5.18 24.46 -7.63
C ASN A 36 5.90 25.64 -6.96
N ARG A 37 6.52 26.50 -7.79
CA ARG A 37 7.24 27.70 -7.33
C ARG A 37 6.37 28.65 -6.51
N GLN A 38 5.14 28.90 -6.94
CA GLN A 38 4.22 29.81 -6.23
C GLN A 38 3.92 29.30 -4.81
N GLY A 39 3.79 27.99 -4.64
CA GLY A 39 3.67 27.38 -3.32
C GLY A 39 4.92 27.58 -2.46
N VAL A 40 6.12 27.48 -3.06
CA VAL A 40 7.38 27.78 -2.36
C VAL A 40 7.41 29.24 -1.92
N GLU A 41 7.03 30.18 -2.78
CA GLU A 41 6.99 31.62 -2.49
C GLU A 41 6.07 31.94 -1.30
N ILE A 42 4.92 31.27 -1.20
CA ILE A 42 3.98 31.45 -0.08
C ILE A 42 4.54 30.88 1.22
N LEU A 43 5.18 29.71 1.17
CA LEU A 43 5.67 29.02 2.36
C LEU A 43 7.03 29.55 2.85
N PHE A 44 7.86 30.09 1.95
CA PHE A 44 9.20 30.58 2.28
C PHE A 44 9.27 31.55 3.46
N PRO A 45 8.45 32.61 3.56
CA PRO A 45 8.53 33.55 4.69
C PRO A 45 8.06 32.96 6.02
N VAL A 46 7.31 31.85 6.00
CA VAL A 46 6.72 31.24 7.19
C VAL A 46 7.41 29.93 7.62
N THR A 47 8.23 29.33 6.76
CA THR A 47 8.98 28.10 7.07
C THR A 47 10.37 28.41 7.62
N SER A 48 10.74 27.76 8.73
CA SER A 48 12.09 27.89 9.29
C SER A 48 13.14 27.25 8.37
N PRO A 49 14.36 27.84 8.27
CA PRO A 49 15.42 27.30 7.44
C PRO A 49 15.74 25.83 7.73
N ILE A 50 15.90 25.04 6.66
CA ILE A 50 16.21 23.62 6.77
C ILE A 50 17.73 23.44 6.74
N PRO A 51 18.36 22.85 7.78
CA PRO A 51 19.81 22.76 7.89
C PRO A 51 20.53 22.07 6.72
N SER A 52 19.85 21.20 5.96
CA SER A 52 20.43 20.54 4.79
C SER A 52 20.46 21.40 3.53
N HIS A 53 19.77 22.54 3.52
CA HIS A 53 19.75 23.50 2.42
C HIS A 53 20.79 24.58 2.68
N VAL A 54 21.93 24.49 2.00
CA VAL A 54 23.05 25.45 2.13
C VAL A 54 22.67 26.83 1.58
N ASP A 55 21.85 26.86 0.52
CA ASP A 55 21.31 28.07 -0.09
C ASP A 55 19.82 28.17 0.26
N TRP A 56 19.51 28.94 1.31
CA TRP A 56 18.13 29.19 1.75
C TRP A 56 17.50 30.35 0.98
N SER A 57 17.32 30.13 -0.32
CA SER A 57 16.56 30.99 -1.22
C SER A 57 15.53 30.12 -1.97
N ILE A 58 14.52 30.75 -2.57
CA ILE A 58 13.53 30.01 -3.39
C ILE A 58 14.26 29.21 -4.49
N ASP A 59 15.21 29.83 -5.18
CA ASP A 59 15.99 29.16 -6.24
C ASP A 59 16.92 28.08 -5.68
N GLY A 60 17.53 28.32 -4.52
CA GLY A 60 18.35 27.36 -3.80
C GLY A 60 17.56 26.09 -3.42
N ILE A 61 16.36 26.25 -2.85
CA ILE A 61 15.46 25.15 -2.49
C ILE A 61 15.04 24.38 -3.75
N MET A 62 14.61 25.09 -4.80
CA MET A 62 14.18 24.50 -6.07
C MET A 62 15.32 23.71 -6.75
N LYS A 63 16.55 24.23 -6.69
CA LYS A 63 17.76 23.54 -7.20
C LYS A 63 18.11 22.33 -6.33
N HIS A 64 18.00 22.45 -5.01
CA HIS A 64 18.34 21.38 -4.07
C HIS A 64 17.45 20.15 -4.26
N VAL A 65 16.13 20.33 -4.34
CA VAL A 65 15.17 19.21 -4.49
C VAL A 65 15.32 18.47 -5.83
N LYS A 66 15.84 19.16 -6.86
CA LYS A 66 16.16 18.56 -8.17
C LYS A 66 17.53 17.86 -8.19
N SER A 67 18.34 17.99 -7.15
CA SER A 67 19.67 17.40 -7.11
C SER A 67 19.61 15.87 -7.00
N LYS A 68 20.56 15.19 -7.67
CA LYS A 68 20.72 13.73 -7.57
C LYS A 68 20.93 13.28 -6.12
N LYS A 69 21.65 14.06 -5.33
CA LYS A 69 21.90 13.78 -3.89
C LYS A 69 20.59 13.75 -3.10
N PHE A 70 19.71 14.74 -3.30
CA PHE A 70 18.40 14.79 -2.64
C PHE A 70 17.51 13.63 -3.09
N ALA A 71 17.43 13.37 -4.40
CA ALA A 71 16.66 12.26 -4.95
C ALA A 71 17.11 10.90 -4.37
N THR A 72 18.43 10.64 -4.32
CA THR A 72 18.98 9.43 -3.71
C THR A 72 18.63 9.33 -2.23
N LYS A 73 18.79 10.42 -1.47
CA LYS A 73 18.46 10.44 -0.04
C LYS A 73 16.98 10.11 0.19
N ARG A 74 16.08 10.73 -0.56
CA ARG A 74 14.64 10.49 -0.51
C ARG A 74 14.30 9.04 -0.87
N PHE A 75 14.92 8.50 -1.91
CA PHE A 75 14.72 7.11 -2.32
C PHE A 75 15.17 6.13 -1.23
N CYS A 76 16.36 6.32 -0.66
CA CYS A 76 16.86 5.49 0.44
C CYS A 76 15.94 5.57 1.66
N LYS A 77 15.47 6.77 2.01
CA LYS A 77 14.55 6.97 3.13
C LYS A 77 13.20 6.27 2.90
N ALA A 78 12.62 6.42 1.72
CA ALA A 78 11.38 5.73 1.36
C ALA A 78 11.56 4.21 1.39
N LYS A 79 12.70 3.69 0.91
CA LYS A 79 13.02 2.26 0.98
C LYS A 79 13.11 1.76 2.42
N GLU A 80 13.76 2.50 3.30
CA GLU A 80 13.85 2.20 4.74
C GLU A 80 12.46 2.14 5.39
N ILE A 81 11.65 3.20 5.23
CA ILE A 81 10.29 3.28 5.79
C ILE A 81 9.44 2.09 5.32
N PHE A 82 9.49 1.78 4.02
CA PHE A 82 8.77 0.66 3.44
C PHE A 82 9.18 -0.67 4.08
N LEU A 83 10.49 -0.94 4.19
CA LEU A 83 11.00 -2.18 4.75
C LEU A 83 10.65 -2.31 6.23
N GLU A 84 10.77 -1.23 6.99
CA GLU A 84 10.41 -1.20 8.40
C GLU A 84 8.92 -1.52 8.60
N ALA A 85 8.02 -0.84 7.87
CA ALA A 85 6.59 -1.08 7.93
C ALA A 85 6.24 -2.53 7.54
N LYS A 86 6.85 -3.06 6.47
CA LYS A 86 6.68 -4.46 6.05
C LYS A 86 7.14 -5.45 7.13
N CYS A 87 8.28 -5.20 7.77
CA CYS A 87 8.81 -6.04 8.85
C CYS A 87 7.90 -6.00 10.08
N ARG A 88 7.45 -4.80 10.50
CA ARG A 88 6.50 -4.63 11.62
C ARG A 88 5.16 -5.35 11.34
N GLY A 89 4.66 -5.26 10.11
CA GLY A 89 3.45 -6.00 9.68
C GLY A 89 3.63 -7.50 9.78
N THR A 90 4.78 -8.02 9.33
CA THR A 90 5.11 -9.45 9.40
C THR A 90 5.26 -9.94 10.83
N SER A 91 5.91 -9.17 11.69
CA SER A 91 6.04 -9.49 13.12
C SER A 91 4.67 -9.50 13.82
N ALA A 92 3.83 -8.49 13.58
CA ALA A 92 2.47 -8.45 14.12
C ALA A 92 1.62 -9.64 13.65
N PHE A 93 1.74 -10.02 12.37
CA PHE A 93 1.07 -11.21 11.83
C PHE A 93 1.50 -12.50 12.52
N GLN A 94 2.81 -12.69 12.76
CA GLN A 94 3.35 -13.84 13.48
C GLN A 94 2.83 -13.93 14.93
N ARG A 95 2.58 -12.77 15.57
CA ARG A 95 1.93 -12.68 16.88
C ARG A 95 0.40 -12.79 16.85
N LYS A 96 -0.19 -13.06 15.67
CA LYS A 96 -1.65 -13.09 15.44
C LYS A 96 -2.37 -11.77 15.74
N GLU A 97 -1.63 -10.65 15.76
CA GLU A 97 -2.17 -9.29 15.92
C GLU A 97 -2.67 -8.76 14.57
N TYR A 98 -3.68 -9.39 13.97
CA TYR A 98 -4.04 -9.17 12.57
C TYR A 98 -4.44 -7.73 12.24
N MET A 99 -5.17 -7.05 13.13
CA MET A 99 -5.53 -5.63 12.92
C MET A 99 -4.29 -4.72 12.92
N ARG A 100 -3.31 -5.02 13.78
CA ARG A 100 -2.03 -4.29 13.81
C ARG A 100 -1.17 -4.61 12.58
N ALA A 101 -1.21 -5.84 12.10
CA ALA A 101 -0.55 -6.22 10.85
C ALA A 101 -1.16 -5.46 9.65
N VAL A 102 -2.49 -5.34 9.58
CA VAL A 102 -3.18 -4.53 8.56
C VAL A 102 -2.70 -3.08 8.59
N TYR A 103 -2.60 -2.48 9.78
CA TYR A 103 -2.09 -1.11 9.93
C TYR A 103 -0.69 -0.97 9.31
N TRP A 104 0.26 -1.80 9.72
CA TRP A 104 1.64 -1.71 9.23
C TRP A 104 1.79 -2.03 7.74
N TYR A 105 1.03 -3.01 7.22
CA TYR A 105 1.00 -3.26 5.78
C TYR A 105 0.37 -2.09 5.01
N SER A 106 -0.60 -1.40 5.58
CA SER A 106 -1.16 -0.18 4.97
C SER A 106 -0.14 0.95 4.94
N GLU A 107 0.66 1.13 6.00
CA GLU A 107 1.78 2.09 5.98
C GLU A 107 2.83 1.73 4.90
N ALA A 108 3.15 0.45 4.74
CA ALA A 108 4.04 0.01 3.66
C ALA A 108 3.46 0.31 2.26
N LEU A 109 2.15 0.10 2.07
CA LEU A 109 1.46 0.37 0.80
C LEU A 109 1.30 1.87 0.51
N LYS A 110 1.29 2.76 1.51
CA LYS A 110 1.40 4.21 1.26
C LYS A 110 2.70 4.57 0.53
N VAL A 111 3.78 3.83 0.79
CA VAL A 111 5.09 4.05 0.15
C VAL A 111 5.21 3.30 -1.18
N LYS A 112 4.72 2.06 -1.24
CA LYS A 112 4.71 1.23 -2.46
C LYS A 112 3.34 0.59 -2.68
N PRO A 113 2.38 1.30 -3.32
CA PRO A 113 1.00 0.85 -3.44
C PRO A 113 0.81 -0.49 -4.16
N GLY A 114 1.72 -0.84 -5.06
CA GLY A 114 1.66 -2.07 -5.88
C GLY A 114 2.55 -3.22 -5.41
N ASP A 115 3.06 -3.22 -4.16
CA ASP A 115 3.86 -4.35 -3.69
C ASP A 115 2.96 -5.59 -3.47
N ALA A 116 2.98 -6.51 -4.43
CA ALA A 116 2.16 -7.72 -4.42
C ALA A 116 2.34 -8.55 -3.15
N ALA A 117 3.56 -8.65 -2.59
CA ALA A 117 3.80 -9.43 -1.39
C ALA A 117 3.11 -8.82 -0.16
N VAL A 118 3.16 -7.49 -0.03
CA VAL A 118 2.46 -6.77 1.04
C VAL A 118 0.94 -6.86 0.86
N LEU A 119 0.42 -6.70 -0.36
CA LEU A 119 -1.02 -6.89 -0.67
C LEU A 119 -1.49 -8.31 -0.32
N SER A 120 -0.75 -9.35 -0.74
CA SER A 120 -1.06 -10.75 -0.38
C SER A 120 -1.08 -10.98 1.13
N ASN A 121 -0.16 -10.37 1.88
CA ASN A 121 -0.11 -10.54 3.34
C ASN A 121 -1.25 -9.78 4.04
N ARG A 122 -1.59 -8.57 3.58
CA ARG A 122 -2.71 -7.80 4.13
C ARG A 122 -4.06 -8.46 3.79
N SER A 123 -4.22 -9.00 2.58
CA SER A 123 -5.35 -9.86 2.20
C SER A 123 -5.56 -11.01 3.18
N LEU A 124 -4.48 -11.74 3.52
CA LEU A 124 -4.56 -12.82 4.50
C LEU A 124 -4.94 -12.31 5.90
N CYS A 125 -4.47 -11.14 6.32
CA CYS A 125 -4.90 -10.55 7.59
C CYS A 125 -6.41 -10.27 7.59
N TYR A 126 -6.96 -9.75 6.49
CA TYR A 126 -8.40 -9.53 6.37
C TYR A 126 -9.21 -10.83 6.41
N VAL A 127 -8.69 -11.93 5.84
CA VAL A 127 -9.31 -13.26 5.99
C VAL A 127 -9.40 -13.66 7.47
N TYR A 128 -8.32 -13.51 8.25
CA TYR A 128 -8.34 -13.82 9.68
C TYR A 128 -9.22 -12.86 10.51
N LEU A 129 -9.52 -11.69 9.97
CA LEU A 129 -10.46 -10.73 10.54
C LEU A 129 -11.89 -10.92 10.01
N TYR A 130 -12.15 -11.99 9.26
CA TYR A 130 -13.45 -12.30 8.64
C TYR A 130 -13.98 -11.19 7.71
N ASN A 131 -13.10 -10.38 7.13
CA ASN A 131 -13.45 -9.35 6.16
C ASN A 131 -13.14 -9.82 4.73
N GLY A 132 -14.07 -10.56 4.13
CA GLY A 132 -13.91 -11.15 2.81
C GLY A 132 -13.78 -10.13 1.68
N ASP A 133 -14.50 -9.00 1.75
CA ASP A 133 -14.49 -7.98 0.70
C ASP A 133 -13.13 -7.29 0.59
N LEU A 134 -12.55 -6.85 1.71
CA LEU A 134 -11.22 -6.24 1.72
C LEU A 134 -10.13 -7.27 1.39
N ALA A 135 -10.29 -8.52 1.83
CA ALA A 135 -9.38 -9.59 1.46
C ALA A 135 -9.36 -9.84 -0.05
N PHE A 136 -10.53 -9.84 -0.70
CA PHE A 136 -10.68 -10.04 -2.14
C PHE A 136 -10.17 -8.84 -2.94
N GLN A 137 -10.41 -7.62 -2.44
CA GLN A 137 -9.85 -6.40 -3.04
C GLN A 137 -8.32 -6.45 -3.08
N ASP A 138 -7.66 -6.74 -1.95
CA ASP A 138 -6.20 -6.85 -1.90
C ASP A 138 -5.67 -8.01 -2.76
N ALA A 139 -6.39 -9.14 -2.81
CA ALA A 139 -6.01 -10.26 -3.66
C ALA A 139 -6.08 -9.90 -5.15
N THR A 140 -7.10 -9.15 -5.57
CA THR A 140 -7.26 -8.66 -6.95
C THR A 140 -6.14 -7.69 -7.31
N LEU A 141 -5.81 -6.75 -6.42
CA LEU A 141 -4.66 -5.85 -6.62
C LEU A 141 -3.34 -6.62 -6.69
N CYS A 142 -3.19 -7.69 -5.92
CA CYS A 142 -2.03 -8.58 -5.97
C CYS A 142 -1.92 -9.27 -7.34
N MET A 143 -3.03 -9.76 -7.90
CA MET A 143 -3.08 -10.36 -9.24
C MET A 143 -2.73 -9.35 -10.34
N LEU A 144 -3.21 -8.10 -10.23
CA LEU A 144 -2.84 -7.04 -11.18
C LEU A 144 -1.35 -6.69 -11.09
N ALA A 145 -0.78 -6.69 -9.89
CA ALA A 145 0.62 -6.37 -9.68
C ALA A 145 1.58 -7.50 -10.12
N ARG A 146 1.14 -8.77 -9.97
CA ARG A 146 1.89 -9.98 -10.36
C ARG A 146 0.94 -11.06 -10.91
N PRO A 147 0.57 -10.98 -12.20
CA PRO A 147 -0.40 -11.90 -12.80
C PRO A 147 0.12 -13.33 -12.95
N ASP A 148 1.43 -13.53 -12.87
CA ASP A 148 2.14 -14.79 -12.97
C ASP A 148 2.41 -15.45 -11.60
N TRP A 149 1.82 -14.91 -10.51
CA TRP A 149 2.07 -15.42 -9.16
C TRP A 149 0.90 -16.25 -8.61
N PRO A 150 1.01 -17.60 -8.57
CA PRO A 150 -0.09 -18.48 -8.14
C PRO A 150 -0.68 -18.14 -6.77
N LYS A 151 0.16 -17.63 -5.86
CA LYS A 151 -0.26 -17.22 -4.52
C LYS A 151 -1.31 -16.10 -4.53
N ALA A 152 -1.29 -15.21 -5.52
CA ALA A 152 -2.29 -14.14 -5.65
C ALA A 152 -3.69 -14.73 -5.91
N TYR A 153 -3.78 -15.71 -6.80
CA TYR A 153 -5.00 -16.46 -7.11
C TYR A 153 -5.49 -17.28 -5.92
N TYR A 154 -4.56 -17.90 -5.18
CA TYR A 154 -4.90 -18.57 -3.93
C TYR A 154 -5.53 -17.61 -2.91
N ARG A 155 -4.98 -16.40 -2.73
CA ARG A 155 -5.58 -15.37 -1.85
C ARG A 155 -6.98 -14.99 -2.30
N ALA A 156 -7.20 -14.83 -3.61
CA ALA A 156 -8.51 -14.50 -4.17
C ALA A 156 -9.52 -15.62 -3.89
N GLY A 157 -9.15 -16.88 -4.13
CA GLY A 157 -10.01 -18.03 -3.87
C GLY A 157 -10.39 -18.17 -2.39
N VAL A 158 -9.44 -17.95 -1.47
CA VAL A 158 -9.71 -17.97 -0.02
C VAL A 158 -10.68 -16.85 0.38
N ALA A 159 -10.48 -15.63 -0.14
CA ALA A 159 -11.38 -14.51 0.14
C ALA A 159 -12.79 -14.75 -0.42
N LEU A 160 -12.91 -15.28 -1.64
CA LEU A 160 -14.19 -15.63 -2.25
C LEU A 160 -14.90 -16.77 -1.52
N LYS A 161 -14.15 -17.75 -0.99
CA LYS A 161 -14.71 -18.81 -0.13
C LYS A 161 -15.34 -18.21 1.14
N LEU A 162 -14.66 -17.25 1.77
CA LEU A 162 -15.18 -16.52 2.94
C LEU A 162 -16.46 -15.73 2.61
N LEU A 163 -16.57 -15.19 1.39
CA LEU A 163 -17.77 -14.53 0.87
C LEU A 163 -18.87 -15.50 0.39
N ASN A 164 -18.69 -16.81 0.57
CA ASN A 164 -19.58 -17.87 0.07
C ASN A 164 -19.79 -17.85 -1.46
N ARG A 165 -18.87 -17.25 -2.21
CA ARG A 165 -18.87 -17.21 -3.69
C ARG A 165 -18.10 -18.40 -4.25
N LEU A 166 -18.63 -19.61 -4.00
CA LEU A 166 -17.91 -20.86 -4.24
C LEU A 166 -17.52 -21.10 -5.71
N ASN A 167 -18.35 -20.70 -6.67
CA ASN A 167 -18.03 -20.82 -8.09
C ASN A 167 -16.80 -19.97 -8.47
N ASP A 168 -16.79 -18.71 -8.02
CA ASP A 168 -15.69 -17.79 -8.28
C ASP A 168 -14.41 -18.25 -7.56
N ALA A 169 -14.54 -18.78 -6.33
CA ALA A 169 -13.42 -19.33 -5.58
C ALA A 169 -12.78 -20.51 -6.32
N ALA A 170 -13.58 -21.45 -6.83
CA ALA A 170 -13.09 -22.58 -7.62
C ALA A 170 -12.36 -22.10 -8.89
N ASN A 171 -12.93 -21.12 -9.61
CA ASN A 171 -12.28 -20.53 -10.77
C ASN A 171 -10.93 -19.89 -10.42
N ALA A 172 -10.87 -19.11 -9.34
CA ALA A 172 -9.63 -18.50 -8.89
C ALA A 172 -8.55 -19.55 -8.55
N PHE A 173 -8.90 -20.61 -7.81
CA PHE A 173 -7.95 -21.68 -7.53
C PHE A 173 -7.50 -22.42 -8.80
N PHE A 174 -8.42 -22.67 -9.74
CA PHE A 174 -8.09 -23.28 -11.02
C PHE A 174 -7.17 -22.42 -11.87
N ASP A 175 -7.38 -21.10 -11.92
CA ASP A 175 -6.49 -20.17 -12.61
C ASP A 175 -5.09 -20.15 -11.97
N GLY A 176 -5.01 -20.25 -10.63
CA GLY A 176 -3.73 -20.47 -9.94
C GLY A 176 -3.04 -21.78 -10.36
N LEU A 177 -3.79 -22.88 -10.49
CA LEU A 177 -3.26 -24.17 -10.94
C LEU A 177 -2.78 -24.16 -12.39
N LYS A 178 -3.38 -23.34 -13.27
CA LYS A 178 -2.84 -23.16 -14.64
C LYS A 178 -1.42 -22.60 -14.63
N LEU A 179 -1.09 -21.78 -13.62
CA LEU A 179 0.23 -21.19 -13.46
C LEU A 179 1.22 -22.13 -12.75
N ASP A 180 0.73 -22.92 -11.80
CA ASP A 180 1.54 -23.91 -11.07
C ASP A 180 0.74 -25.21 -10.85
N PRO A 181 0.74 -26.13 -11.84
CA PRO A 181 -0.05 -27.36 -11.80
C PRO A 181 0.36 -28.33 -10.68
N GLY A 182 1.56 -28.20 -10.14
CA GLY A 182 2.07 -29.04 -9.05
C GLY A 182 1.76 -28.51 -7.65
N ASN A 183 1.03 -27.40 -7.55
CA ASN A 183 0.76 -26.73 -6.29
C ASN A 183 -0.32 -27.46 -5.48
N LYS A 184 0.10 -28.30 -4.53
CA LYS A 184 -0.83 -29.04 -3.66
C LYS A 184 -1.80 -28.15 -2.88
N GLU A 185 -1.37 -26.96 -2.43
CA GLU A 185 -2.23 -26.06 -1.66
C GLU A 185 -3.41 -25.56 -2.50
N LEU A 186 -3.14 -25.20 -3.77
CA LEU A 186 -4.18 -24.82 -4.72
C LEU A 186 -5.07 -26.00 -5.13
N GLU A 187 -4.49 -27.18 -5.34
CA GLU A 187 -5.23 -28.39 -5.70
C GLU A 187 -6.21 -28.79 -4.60
N ASP A 188 -5.73 -28.84 -3.35
CA ASP A 188 -6.55 -29.18 -2.19
C ASP A 188 -7.68 -28.16 -2.00
N ALA A 189 -7.38 -26.86 -2.12
CA ALA A 189 -8.39 -25.81 -2.00
C ALA A 189 -9.44 -25.85 -3.14
N PHE A 190 -9.03 -26.13 -4.37
CA PHE A 190 -9.94 -26.32 -5.50
C PHE A 190 -10.87 -27.52 -5.27
N ARG A 191 -10.33 -28.66 -4.83
CA ARG A 191 -11.10 -29.87 -4.52
C ARG A 191 -12.07 -29.63 -3.37
N GLU A 192 -11.63 -28.98 -2.29
CA GLU A 192 -12.46 -28.63 -1.13
C GLU A 192 -13.69 -27.83 -1.55
N VAL A 193 -13.51 -26.74 -2.28
CA VAL A 193 -14.61 -25.88 -2.73
C VAL A 193 -15.54 -26.60 -3.70
N SER A 194 -14.98 -27.42 -4.61
CA SER A 194 -15.76 -28.21 -5.57
C SER A 194 -16.66 -29.23 -4.87
N LEU A 195 -16.15 -29.91 -3.84
CA LEU A 195 -16.93 -30.85 -3.03
C LEU A 195 -18.01 -30.14 -2.22
N HIS A 196 -17.70 -28.98 -1.62
CA HIS A 196 -18.66 -28.19 -0.87
C HIS A 196 -19.84 -27.75 -1.75
N LYS A 197 -19.55 -27.32 -2.98
CA LYS A 197 -20.56 -27.00 -3.99
C LYS A 197 -21.47 -28.20 -4.32
N LEU A 198 -20.90 -29.38 -4.54
CA LEU A 198 -21.68 -30.58 -4.86
C LEU A 198 -22.61 -31.00 -3.70
N LYS A 199 -22.14 -30.88 -2.45
CA LYS A 199 -22.97 -31.16 -1.28
C LYS A 199 -24.12 -30.18 -1.13
N ALA A 200 -23.89 -28.89 -1.39
CA ALA A 200 -24.93 -27.87 -1.33
C ALA A 200 -26.05 -28.08 -2.36
N ILE A 201 -25.74 -28.70 -3.50
CA ILE A 201 -26.73 -29.07 -4.54
C ILE A 201 -27.57 -30.29 -4.13
N ASN A 202 -27.00 -31.19 -3.31
CA ASN A 202 -27.61 -32.47 -2.95
C ASN A 202 -28.35 -32.48 -1.59
N VAL A 203 -28.65 -31.32 -0.99
CA VAL A 203 -29.52 -31.26 0.20
C VAL A 203 -30.98 -31.28 -0.26
N PRO A 204 -31.77 -32.32 0.05
CA PRO A 204 -33.20 -32.34 -0.27
C PRO A 204 -33.94 -31.29 0.56
N LEU A 205 -34.94 -30.63 -0.04
CA LEU A 205 -35.92 -29.77 0.64
C LEU A 205 -36.69 -30.55 1.72
#